data_AF-A0A116QR26-F1
#
_entry.id   AF-A0A116QR26-F1
#
_cell.length_a   1.000
_cell.length_b   1.000
_cell.length_c   1.000
_cell.angle_alpha   90.00
_cell.angle_beta   90.00
_cell.angle_gamma   90.00
#
_symmetry.space_group_name_H-M   'P 1'
#
loop_
_entity.id
_entity.type
_entity.pdbx_description
1 polymer ?
#
loop_
_entity_poly.entity_id
_entity_poly.type
_entity_poly.pdbx_seq_one_letter_code
_entity_poly.pdbx_strand_id
1 'polypeptide(L)'
;MGKNTNKKKKGIGSITKLHRNYGYITTNSFGQEDEEIPFEISPGMIKIIDGKEMIEYSKEVNFELKKGVTLRDRIIREAINLQFDKHNIILKERVTSVPYLQQVRDKFDLFNIELPSYQNMKTEMTDDVSMMVKELRGTGMTQSEIEVFQNKINESNEQIYKTDDDILYEYLKFKGFQPYMLEFLVNGVFLDKNILSQVYSISSDNQKHYQISDVVQLSEIDATFREKILKWILGIENAYKSLLSRISTQQLGGDKVAENVVLHWKNSPDRIKQEQYKRATNRYKYLIYSDQYDYIGNPGIFPLDDLMDQMDLTSLESLLTVFDKFAKEKIKYQGQEIKSIFPWVRDIVLHKEILRDLRLIRNAAAHGRPIIPAIMNPDYNPNWDLEFDNPEGRTKIKSWVLFSPVNLVTQNMFEVNEAEATKLMNTIFGNPYRKAWFELNFIYRRFIAMFDPKRYNDFSSEKTDFLNYEVEDGRTDSEKKLNPRLYNMGDTVMFEKTKTPPPFRVISNEAFMAENVADIHCQNMAENIGKYF
;
A
#
# COMPACT_ATOMS: atom_id res chain seq x y z
N MET A 1 2.75 30.88 23.82
CA MET A 1 3.20 29.81 24.74
C MET A 1 2.00 29.00 25.16
N GLY A 2 1.98 27.70 24.87
CA GLY A 2 0.99 26.74 25.34
C GLY A 2 1.63 25.36 25.39
N LYS A 3 2.39 25.10 26.46
CA LYS A 3 3.07 23.83 26.70
C LYS A 3 2.04 22.76 27.07
N ASN A 4 2.04 21.67 26.29
CA ASN A 4 2.05 20.27 26.72
C ASN A 4 1.03 19.83 27.79
N THR A 5 0.04 19.01 27.40
CA THR A 5 -0.41 17.88 28.23
C THR A 5 -0.76 16.66 27.37
N ASN A 6 0.26 15.94 26.88
CA ASN A 6 0.13 14.49 26.79
C ASN A 6 0.01 13.96 28.23
N LYS A 7 -1.18 14.06 28.83
CA LYS A 7 -1.48 13.40 30.10
C LYS A 7 -1.32 11.90 29.84
N LYS A 8 -0.20 11.33 30.26
CA LYS A 8 -0.01 9.89 30.40
C LYS A 8 -1.16 9.38 31.26
N LYS A 9 -2.10 8.67 30.64
CA LYS A 9 -3.19 8.04 31.38
C LYS A 9 -2.65 6.69 31.87
N LYS A 10 -2.75 6.46 33.17
CA LYS A 10 -2.47 5.15 33.75
C LYS A 10 -3.69 4.26 33.54
N GLY A 11 -3.45 3.01 33.18
CA GLY A 11 -4.48 1.99 33.04
C GLY A 11 -4.10 0.73 33.82
N ILE A 12 -5.13 -0.03 34.18
CA ILE A 12 -5.01 -1.37 34.74
C ILE A 12 -5.68 -2.32 33.77
N GLY A 13 -5.07 -3.47 33.50
CA GLY A 13 -5.64 -4.46 32.61
C GLY A 13 -5.06 -5.85 32.84
N SER A 14 -5.52 -6.80 32.04
CA SER A 14 -5.03 -8.18 32.05
C SER A 14 -4.32 -8.50 30.75
N ILE A 15 -3.12 -9.09 30.82
CA ILE A 15 -2.45 -9.66 29.65
C ILE A 15 -3.26 -10.89 29.20
N THR A 16 -3.73 -10.88 27.95
CA THR A 16 -4.56 -11.94 27.36
C THR A 16 -3.80 -12.77 26.34
N LYS A 17 -2.87 -12.15 25.60
CA LYS A 17 -2.09 -12.78 24.54
C LYS A 17 -0.61 -12.40 24.69
N LEU A 18 0.26 -13.37 24.44
CA LEU A 18 1.71 -13.19 24.44
C LEU A 18 2.31 -13.89 23.22
N HIS A 19 2.99 -13.11 22.39
CA HIS A 19 3.79 -13.53 21.25
C HIS A 19 5.29 -13.42 21.59
N ARG A 20 6.17 -13.72 20.62
CA ARG A 20 7.63 -13.68 20.83
C ARG A 20 8.15 -12.28 21.23
N ASN A 21 7.56 -11.22 20.68
CA ASN A 21 8.07 -9.85 20.81
C ASN A 21 7.07 -8.85 21.40
N TYR A 22 5.79 -9.22 21.51
CA TYR A 22 4.73 -8.32 21.94
C TYR A 22 3.59 -9.12 22.58
N GLY A 23 2.65 -8.42 23.21
CA GLY A 23 1.41 -9.00 23.71
C GLY A 23 0.27 -8.00 23.68
N TYR A 24 -0.90 -8.43 24.18
CA TYR A 24 -2.09 -7.60 24.29
C TYR A 24 -2.58 -7.56 25.74
N ILE A 25 -3.02 -6.37 26.16
CA ILE A 25 -3.67 -6.11 27.43
C ILE A 25 -5.13 -5.76 27.17
N THR A 26 -6.06 -6.49 27.78
CA THR A 26 -7.48 -6.09 27.81
C THR A 26 -7.71 -5.16 29.00
N THR A 27 -8.38 -4.02 28.78
CA THR A 27 -8.62 -2.99 29.80
C THR A 27 -9.97 -2.29 29.64
N ASN A 28 -10.53 -1.85 30.76
CA ASN A 28 -11.71 -0.96 30.80
C ASN A 28 -11.32 0.48 31.24
N SER A 29 -10.03 0.76 31.39
CA SER A 29 -9.53 2.00 32.04
C SER A 29 -9.76 3.28 31.24
N PHE A 30 -10.11 3.20 29.95
CA PHE A 30 -10.19 4.36 29.06
C PHE A 30 -11.57 4.62 28.47
N GLY A 31 -12.62 4.09 29.10
CA GLY A 31 -14.02 4.36 28.74
C GLY A 31 -14.55 3.51 27.58
N GLN A 32 -13.87 2.42 27.27
CA GLN A 32 -14.30 1.38 26.33
C GLN A 32 -14.21 0.04 27.04
N GLU A 33 -15.26 -0.77 26.96
CA GLU A 33 -15.25 -2.14 27.50
C GLU A 33 -14.40 -3.06 26.63
N ASP A 34 -13.62 -3.92 27.28
CA ASP A 34 -12.74 -4.94 26.72
C ASP A 34 -11.80 -4.42 25.63
N GLU A 35 -11.25 -3.24 25.85
CA GLU A 35 -10.30 -2.62 24.93
C GLU A 35 -8.98 -3.40 24.93
N GLU A 36 -8.56 -3.95 23.79
CA GLU A 36 -7.23 -4.56 23.62
C GLU A 36 -6.18 -3.49 23.26
N ILE A 37 -5.12 -3.39 24.07
CA ILE A 37 -3.98 -2.50 23.87
C ILE A 37 -2.70 -3.33 23.66
N PRO A 38 -1.98 -3.16 22.54
CA PRO A 38 -0.70 -3.84 22.32
C PRO A 38 0.42 -3.27 23.20
N PHE A 39 1.39 -4.11 23.55
CA PHE A 39 2.64 -3.72 24.19
C PHE A 39 3.83 -4.52 23.67
N GLU A 40 5.02 -3.92 23.68
CA GLU A 40 6.27 -4.60 23.32
C GLU A 40 6.89 -5.31 24.53
N ILE A 41 7.43 -6.51 24.32
CA ILE A 41 8.16 -7.25 25.36
C ILE A 41 9.53 -6.62 25.54
N SER A 42 9.76 -6.03 26.72
CA SER A 42 11.05 -5.41 27.04
C SER A 42 12.12 -6.44 27.40
N PRO A 43 13.42 -6.15 27.20
CA PRO A 43 14.51 -7.04 27.62
C PRO A 43 14.44 -7.42 29.11
N GLY A 44 13.94 -6.53 29.97
CA GLY A 44 13.78 -6.78 31.41
C GLY A 44 12.74 -7.85 31.74
N MET A 45 11.85 -8.19 30.81
CA MET A 45 10.88 -9.27 30.93
C MET A 45 11.47 -10.64 30.55
N ILE A 46 12.68 -10.69 29.98
CA ILE A 46 13.26 -11.94 29.50
C ILE A 46 14.18 -12.53 30.57
N LYS A 47 13.94 -13.78 30.94
CA LYS A 47 14.79 -14.58 31.82
C LYS A 47 15.32 -15.79 31.07
N ILE A 48 16.55 -16.20 31.37
CA ILE A 48 17.10 -17.47 30.88
C ILE A 48 17.04 -18.46 32.03
N ILE A 49 16.29 -19.54 31.85
CA ILE A 49 16.14 -20.62 32.83
C ILE A 49 16.40 -21.93 32.08
N ASP A 50 17.36 -22.71 32.55
CA ASP A 50 17.77 -23.99 31.93
C ASP A 50 18.06 -23.89 30.42
N GLY A 51 18.69 -22.77 30.00
CA GLY A 51 19.03 -22.50 28.61
C GLY A 51 17.84 -22.07 27.73
N LYS A 52 16.64 -21.92 28.29
CA LYS A 52 15.44 -21.46 27.59
C LYS A 52 15.11 -20.01 27.92
N GLU A 53 14.67 -19.26 26.91
CA GLU A 53 14.15 -17.91 27.10
C GLU A 53 12.72 -17.97 27.65
N MET A 54 12.48 -17.33 28.78
CA MET A 54 11.17 -17.21 29.44
C MET A 54 10.75 -15.75 29.47
N ILE A 55 9.47 -15.48 29.19
CA ILE A 55 8.83 -14.19 29.40
C ILE A 55 8.26 -14.18 30.82
N GLU A 56 8.79 -13.29 31.65
CA GLU A 56 8.34 -12.97 33.00
C GLU A 56 7.29 -11.85 32.94
N TYR A 57 6.09 -12.13 33.45
CA TYR A 57 4.98 -11.17 33.50
C TYR A 57 4.01 -11.53 34.63
N SER A 58 3.14 -10.60 35.03
CA SER A 58 1.95 -10.90 35.83
C SER A 58 0.70 -10.77 34.96
N LYS A 59 -0.33 -11.58 35.23
CA LYS A 59 -1.59 -11.53 34.48
C LYS A 59 -2.23 -10.15 34.57
N GLU A 60 -2.37 -9.62 35.78
CA GLU A 60 -2.79 -8.23 35.99
C GLU A 60 -1.58 -7.29 35.90
N VAL A 61 -1.73 -6.17 35.19
CA VAL A 61 -0.64 -5.24 34.94
C VAL A 61 -1.13 -3.79 34.99
N ASN A 62 -0.31 -2.92 35.58
CA ASN A 62 -0.49 -1.48 35.46
C ASN A 62 0.39 -0.96 34.34
N PHE A 63 -0.08 0.01 33.56
CA PHE A 63 0.68 0.55 32.43
C PHE A 63 0.35 2.02 32.18
N GLU A 64 1.20 2.67 31.38
CA GLU A 64 0.94 4.00 30.84
C GLU A 64 0.50 3.89 29.37
N LEU A 65 -0.57 4.58 29.00
CA LEU A 65 -1.03 4.62 27.61
C LEU A 65 -0.26 5.68 26.82
N LYS A 66 0.49 5.24 25.80
CA LYS A 66 1.11 6.10 24.80
C LYS A 66 0.17 6.23 23.60
N LYS A 67 -0.20 7.47 23.28
CA LYS A 67 -1.00 7.80 22.09
C LYS A 67 -0.08 8.32 20.98
N GLY A 68 -0.48 8.13 19.73
CA GLY A 68 0.26 8.72 18.59
C GLY A 68 1.37 7.82 18.04
N VAL A 69 1.33 6.51 18.29
CA VAL A 69 2.32 5.58 17.75
C VAL A 69 1.96 5.27 16.31
N THR A 70 2.86 5.57 15.37
CA THR A 70 2.66 5.29 13.95
C THR A 70 3.12 3.87 13.63
N LEU A 71 2.20 3.00 13.23
CA LEU A 71 2.48 1.62 12.82
C LEU A 71 1.67 1.30 11.56
N ARG A 72 2.33 0.81 10.50
CA ARG A 72 1.69 0.48 9.20
C ARG A 72 0.80 1.61 8.66
N ASP A 73 1.31 2.84 8.76
CA ASP A 73 0.63 4.07 8.33
C ASP A 73 -0.69 4.37 9.06
N ARG A 74 -0.89 3.76 10.23
CA ARG A 74 -1.96 4.07 11.18
C ARG A 74 -1.42 4.62 12.48
N ILE A 75 -2.23 5.45 13.14
CA ILE A 75 -1.93 5.92 14.50
C ILE A 75 -2.65 5.00 15.48
N ILE A 76 -1.88 4.29 16.30
CA ILE A 76 -2.39 3.37 17.33
C ILE A 76 -2.11 3.89 18.75
N ARG A 77 -2.74 3.20 19.70
CA ARG A 77 -2.47 3.31 21.14
C ARG A 77 -1.61 2.12 21.56
N GLU A 78 -0.62 2.37 22.42
CA GLU A 78 0.35 1.36 22.87
C GLU A 78 0.51 1.47 24.39
N ALA A 79 0.61 0.34 25.07
CA ALA A 79 0.93 0.27 26.49
C ALA A 79 2.45 0.27 26.69
N ILE A 80 2.92 1.18 27.53
CA ILE A 80 4.34 1.32 27.90
C ILE A 80 4.50 1.34 29.42
N ASN A 81 5.73 1.17 29.91
CA ASN A 81 6.06 1.22 31.33
C ASN A 81 5.20 0.25 32.17
N LEU A 82 5.12 -1.00 31.72
CA LEU A 82 4.37 -2.06 32.41
C LEU A 82 4.94 -2.28 33.81
N GLN A 83 4.05 -2.37 34.79
CA GLN A 83 4.35 -2.65 36.19
C GLN A 83 3.63 -3.92 36.60
N PHE A 84 4.40 -4.99 36.74
CA PHE A 84 3.92 -6.30 37.12
C PHE A 84 3.74 -6.44 38.63
N ASP A 85 2.74 -7.22 39.03
CA ASP A 85 2.59 -7.66 40.42
C ASP A 85 3.66 -8.70 40.75
N LYS A 86 4.59 -8.30 41.62
CA LYS A 86 5.72 -9.11 42.06
C LYS A 86 5.31 -10.39 42.80
N HIS A 87 4.10 -10.44 43.34
CA HIS A 87 3.61 -11.61 44.09
C HIS A 87 2.96 -12.65 43.18
N ASN A 88 2.60 -12.29 41.94
CA ASN A 88 1.86 -13.12 40.99
C ASN A 88 2.58 -13.22 39.64
N ILE A 89 3.89 -13.47 39.69
CA ILE A 89 4.73 -13.62 38.50
C ILE A 89 4.52 -15.00 37.85
N ILE A 90 4.36 -14.98 36.53
CA ILE A 90 4.23 -16.13 35.64
C ILE A 90 5.43 -16.14 34.71
N LEU A 91 5.98 -17.32 34.47
CA LEU A 91 7.01 -17.57 33.47
C LEU A 91 6.40 -18.35 32.33
N LYS A 92 6.39 -17.75 31.13
CA LYS A 92 5.94 -18.41 29.89
C LYS A 92 7.13 -18.62 28.97
N GLU A 93 7.33 -19.83 28.46
CA GLU A 93 8.38 -20.09 27.48
C GLU A 93 8.20 -19.19 26.25
N ARG A 94 9.25 -18.48 25.88
CA ARG A 94 9.25 -17.57 24.74
C ARG A 94 9.29 -18.40 23.47
N VAL A 95 8.28 -18.21 22.62
CA VAL A 95 8.22 -18.84 21.30
C VAL A 95 9.53 -18.60 20.55
N THR A 96 10.18 -19.66 20.07
CA THR A 96 11.47 -19.57 19.35
C THR A 96 11.32 -18.93 17.98
N SER A 97 12.41 -18.35 17.46
CA SER A 97 12.42 -17.87 16.08
C SER A 97 12.43 -19.04 15.11
N VAL A 98 11.52 -19.04 14.15
CA VAL A 98 11.43 -20.09 13.13
C VAL A 98 12.42 -19.77 11.99
N PRO A 99 13.30 -20.70 11.57
CA PRO A 99 14.18 -20.51 10.42
C PRO A 99 13.40 -20.27 9.12
N TYR A 100 13.99 -19.57 8.15
CA TYR A 100 13.32 -19.20 6.90
C TYR A 100 12.68 -20.39 6.16
N LEU A 101 13.44 -21.46 5.92
CA LEU A 101 12.93 -22.63 5.19
C LEU A 101 11.83 -23.37 5.96
N GLN A 102 11.86 -23.33 7.29
CA GLN A 102 10.75 -23.86 8.09
C GLN A 102 9.51 -22.97 7.94
N GLN A 103 9.65 -21.65 7.94
CA GLN A 103 8.52 -20.74 7.64
C GLN A 103 7.93 -20.99 6.24
N VAL A 104 8.78 -21.28 5.24
CA VAL A 104 8.31 -21.66 3.90
C VAL A 104 7.46 -22.91 3.97
N ARG A 105 7.96 -23.99 4.59
CA ARG A 105 7.22 -25.26 4.74
C ARG A 105 5.89 -25.05 5.46
N ASP A 106 5.92 -24.37 6.60
CA ASP A 106 4.73 -24.11 7.42
C ASP A 106 3.68 -23.32 6.64
N LYS A 107 4.09 -22.26 5.92
CA LYS A 107 3.17 -21.48 5.09
C LYS A 107 2.67 -22.26 3.87
N PHE A 108 3.53 -23.02 3.21
CA PHE A 108 3.13 -23.79 2.02
C PHE A 108 2.11 -24.85 2.41
N ASP A 109 2.35 -25.58 3.50
CA ASP A 109 1.39 -26.52 4.07
C ASP A 109 0.08 -25.83 4.51
N LEU A 110 0.17 -24.67 5.16
CA LEU A 110 -1.01 -23.92 5.62
C LEU A 110 -1.92 -23.46 4.47
N PHE A 111 -1.33 -23.09 3.32
CA PHE A 111 -2.05 -22.55 2.16
C PHE A 111 -2.15 -23.55 0.99
N ASN A 112 -1.93 -24.84 1.23
CA ASN A 112 -1.97 -25.92 0.23
C ASN A 112 -1.07 -25.67 -1.00
N ILE A 113 0.11 -25.07 -0.81
CA ILE A 113 1.15 -24.99 -1.83
C ILE A 113 1.96 -26.29 -1.81
N GLU A 114 1.97 -27.02 -2.92
CA GLU A 114 2.67 -28.30 -3.03
C GLU A 114 4.18 -28.11 -3.11
N LEU A 115 4.89 -28.86 -2.28
CA LEU A 115 6.33 -29.06 -2.39
C LEU A 115 6.58 -30.45 -2.97
N PRO A 116 7.35 -30.58 -4.06
CA PRO A 116 7.75 -31.89 -4.56
C PRO A 116 8.63 -32.63 -3.55
N SER A 117 8.79 -33.93 -3.77
CA SER A 117 9.76 -34.71 -3.01
C SER A 117 11.18 -34.22 -3.28
N TYR A 118 12.09 -34.45 -2.33
CA TYR A 118 13.51 -34.14 -2.47
C TYR A 118 14.12 -34.68 -3.77
N GLN A 119 13.80 -35.94 -4.13
CA GLN A 119 14.32 -36.56 -5.36
C GLN A 119 13.77 -35.88 -6.60
N ASN A 120 12.48 -35.54 -6.62
CA ASN A 120 11.85 -34.85 -7.74
C ASN A 120 12.46 -33.46 -7.94
N MET A 121 12.68 -32.71 -6.85
CA MET A 121 13.33 -31.39 -6.91
C MET A 121 14.72 -31.50 -7.55
N LYS A 122 15.51 -32.49 -7.14
CA LYS A 122 16.85 -32.74 -7.69
C LYS A 122 16.81 -33.14 -9.16
N THR A 123 15.89 -34.02 -9.54
CA THR A 123 15.72 -34.47 -10.93
C THR A 123 15.35 -33.30 -11.83
N GLU A 124 14.36 -32.49 -11.46
CA GLU A 124 13.93 -31.33 -12.25
C GLU A 124 15.07 -30.33 -12.48
N MET A 125 15.85 -30.01 -11.44
CA MET A 125 17.00 -29.10 -11.58
C MET A 125 18.11 -29.70 -12.48
N THR A 126 18.29 -31.03 -12.46
CA THR A 126 19.30 -31.71 -13.28
C THR A 126 18.87 -31.84 -14.75
N ASP A 127 17.58 -32.05 -15.00
CA ASP A 127 17.02 -32.11 -16.34
C ASP A 127 17.13 -30.78 -17.07
N ASP A 128 16.98 -29.66 -16.36
CA ASP A 128 17.19 -28.31 -16.90
C ASP A 128 18.65 -28.06 -17.33
N VAL A 129 19.62 -28.46 -16.50
CA VAL A 129 21.04 -28.46 -16.87
C VAL A 129 21.29 -29.31 -18.11
N SER A 130 20.60 -30.44 -18.22
CA SER A 130 20.69 -31.33 -19.38
C SER A 130 20.11 -30.69 -20.66
N MET A 131 19.08 -29.85 -20.54
CA MET A 131 18.58 -29.03 -21.65
C MET A 131 19.56 -27.92 -22.03
N MET A 132 20.10 -27.17 -21.07
CA MET A 132 21.12 -26.15 -21.35
C MET A 132 22.32 -26.74 -22.09
N VAL A 133 22.78 -27.93 -21.68
CA VAL A 133 23.86 -28.66 -22.37
C VAL A 133 23.49 -29.02 -23.81
N LYS A 134 22.24 -29.40 -24.08
CA LYS A 134 21.77 -29.66 -25.45
C LYS A 134 21.75 -28.38 -26.30
N GLU A 135 21.36 -27.24 -25.71
CA GLU A 135 21.38 -25.95 -26.42
C GLU A 135 22.81 -25.49 -26.74
N LEU A 136 23.76 -25.65 -25.81
CA LEU A 136 25.18 -25.33 -26.01
C LEU A 136 25.84 -26.20 -27.09
N ARG A 137 25.38 -27.44 -27.29
CA ARG A 137 25.80 -28.27 -28.44
C ARG A 137 25.37 -27.66 -29.78
N GLY A 138 24.25 -26.93 -29.79
CA GLY A 138 23.73 -26.21 -30.96
C GLY A 138 24.50 -24.93 -31.30
N THR A 139 25.30 -24.39 -30.37
CA THR A 139 26.08 -23.15 -30.59
C THR A 139 27.51 -23.38 -31.11
N GLY A 140 27.87 -24.63 -31.43
CA GLY A 140 29.17 -24.99 -32.00
C GLY A 140 30.30 -25.19 -30.97
N MET A 141 29.98 -25.31 -29.68
CA MET A 141 30.97 -25.72 -28.66
C MET A 141 31.47 -27.14 -28.90
N THR A 142 32.76 -27.37 -28.64
CA THR A 142 33.36 -28.70 -28.73
C THR A 142 32.89 -29.61 -27.59
N GLN A 143 32.91 -30.92 -27.82
CA GLN A 143 32.52 -31.92 -26.83
C GLN A 143 33.35 -31.81 -25.54
N SER A 144 34.65 -31.49 -25.63
CA SER A 144 35.51 -31.27 -24.46
C SER A 144 35.15 -30.02 -23.66
N GLU A 145 34.71 -28.95 -24.31
CA GLU A 145 34.27 -27.73 -23.61
C GLU A 145 32.95 -27.97 -22.86
N ILE A 146 32.05 -28.76 -23.44
CA ILE A 146 30.80 -29.16 -22.81
C ILE A 146 31.05 -30.04 -21.59
N GLU A 147 31.97 -31.01 -21.67
CA GLU A 147 32.35 -31.87 -20.55
C GLU A 147 32.97 -31.07 -19.39
N VAL A 148 33.83 -30.09 -19.69
CA VAL A 148 34.39 -29.18 -18.67
C VAL A 148 33.29 -28.34 -18.02
N PHE A 149 32.32 -27.86 -18.80
CA PHE A 149 31.18 -27.10 -18.27
C PHE A 149 30.29 -27.94 -17.35
N GLN A 150 29.94 -29.16 -17.78
CA GLN A 150 29.15 -30.10 -16.98
C GLN A 150 29.86 -30.47 -15.67
N ASN A 151 31.16 -30.76 -15.73
CA ASN A 151 31.93 -31.08 -14.53
C ASN A 151 31.96 -29.91 -13.53
N LYS A 152 32.13 -28.67 -14.01
CA LYS A 152 32.07 -27.48 -13.15
C LYS A 152 30.70 -27.29 -12.48
N ILE A 153 29.61 -27.54 -13.20
CA ILE A 153 28.25 -27.49 -12.63
C ILE A 153 28.08 -28.58 -11.57
N ASN A 154 28.50 -29.81 -11.86
CA ASN A 154 28.41 -30.92 -10.93
C ASN A 154 29.22 -30.66 -9.66
N GLU A 155 30.46 -30.18 -9.79
CA GLU A 155 31.31 -29.78 -8.66
C GLU A 155 30.67 -28.66 -7.84
N SER A 156 30.08 -27.65 -8.49
CA SER A 156 29.35 -26.57 -7.81
C SER A 156 28.11 -27.10 -7.06
N ASN A 157 27.36 -28.01 -7.69
CA ASN A 157 26.18 -28.62 -7.10
C ASN A 157 26.53 -29.47 -5.87
N GLU A 158 27.61 -30.25 -5.92
CA GLU A 158 28.11 -31.02 -4.77
C GLU A 158 28.55 -30.11 -3.61
N GLN A 159 29.08 -28.93 -3.91
CA GLN A 159 29.46 -27.96 -2.89
C GLN A 159 28.27 -27.22 -2.26
N ILE A 160 27.14 -27.10 -2.98
CA ILE A 160 25.95 -26.37 -2.53
C ILE A 160 24.96 -27.31 -1.84
N TYR A 161 24.66 -28.48 -2.42
CA TYR A 161 23.62 -29.41 -1.98
C TYR A 161 24.07 -30.35 -0.86
N LYS A 162 24.37 -29.80 0.32
CA LYS A 162 24.84 -30.59 1.48
C LYS A 162 23.69 -31.17 2.30
N THR A 163 22.55 -30.50 2.28
CA THR A 163 21.37 -30.84 3.07
C THR A 163 20.09 -30.74 2.25
N ASP A 164 19.01 -31.35 2.74
CA ASP A 164 17.67 -31.22 2.16
C ASP A 164 17.21 -29.75 2.11
N ASP A 165 17.65 -28.94 3.08
CA ASP A 165 17.39 -27.50 3.14
C ASP A 165 18.11 -26.73 2.02
N ASP A 166 19.36 -27.10 1.70
CA ASP A 166 20.09 -26.46 0.59
C ASP A 166 19.42 -26.74 -0.75
N ILE A 167 18.93 -27.97 -0.95
CA ILE A 167 18.20 -28.35 -2.17
C ILE A 167 16.85 -27.63 -2.24
N LEU A 168 16.10 -27.54 -1.14
CA LEU A 168 14.85 -26.77 -1.14
C LEU A 168 15.11 -25.29 -1.47
N TYR A 169 16.16 -24.70 -0.90
CA TYR A 169 16.50 -23.30 -1.15
C TYR A 169 16.80 -23.03 -2.62
N GLU A 170 17.67 -23.83 -3.24
CA GLU A 170 18.00 -23.66 -4.66
C GLU A 170 16.83 -24.06 -5.58
N TYR A 171 16.00 -25.04 -5.18
CA TYR A 171 14.79 -25.38 -5.95
C TYR A 171 13.78 -24.23 -5.98
N LEU A 172 13.55 -23.55 -4.84
CA LEU A 172 12.70 -22.36 -4.79
C LEU A 172 13.21 -21.28 -5.75
N LYS A 173 14.52 -21.01 -5.71
CA LYS A 173 15.17 -20.05 -6.61
C LYS A 173 15.08 -20.46 -8.08
N PHE A 174 15.26 -21.75 -8.38
CA PHE A 174 15.09 -22.32 -9.72
C PHE A 174 13.68 -22.09 -10.26
N LYS A 175 12.65 -22.21 -9.41
CA LYS A 175 11.26 -21.88 -9.76
C LYS A 175 10.95 -20.37 -9.82
N GLY A 176 11.93 -19.51 -9.51
CA GLY A 176 11.74 -18.06 -9.45
C GLY A 176 11.14 -17.54 -8.14
N PHE A 177 10.94 -18.41 -7.15
CA PHE A 177 10.41 -18.01 -5.84
C PHE A 177 11.44 -17.19 -5.05
N GLN A 178 11.00 -16.08 -4.48
CA GLN A 178 11.82 -15.17 -3.68
C GLN A 178 11.27 -15.05 -2.26
N PRO A 179 12.10 -14.77 -1.24
CA PRO A 179 11.66 -14.75 0.17
C PRO A 179 10.45 -13.85 0.46
N TYR A 180 10.37 -12.68 -0.18
CA TYR A 180 9.25 -11.75 0.01
C TYR A 180 7.92 -12.31 -0.51
N MET A 181 7.93 -13.33 -1.37
CA MET A 181 6.72 -13.92 -1.93
C MET A 181 5.88 -14.67 -0.87
N LEU A 182 6.45 -14.94 0.32
CA LEU A 182 5.68 -15.41 1.47
C LEU A 182 4.63 -14.39 1.94
N GLU A 183 4.75 -13.11 1.57
CA GLU A 183 3.75 -12.08 1.87
C GLU A 183 2.44 -12.27 1.09
N PHE A 184 2.46 -12.99 -0.04
CA PHE A 184 1.25 -13.32 -0.80
C PHE A 184 0.40 -14.39 -0.12
N LEU A 185 0.98 -15.21 0.76
CA LEU A 185 0.29 -16.27 1.49
C LEU A 185 -0.39 -15.68 2.73
N VAL A 186 -1.54 -15.03 2.50
CA VAL A 186 -2.44 -14.40 3.47
C VAL A 186 -3.90 -14.68 3.11
N ASN A 187 -4.79 -14.69 4.11
CA ASN A 187 -6.20 -15.11 3.98
C ASN A 187 -7.10 -14.23 3.08
N GLY A 188 -6.58 -13.10 2.59
CA GLY A 188 -7.26 -12.30 1.57
C GLY A 188 -6.86 -12.64 0.13
N VAL A 189 -5.74 -13.33 -0.05
CA VAL A 189 -5.21 -13.70 -1.37
C VAL A 189 -5.45 -15.17 -1.63
N PHE A 190 -5.02 -16.02 -0.71
CA PHE A 190 -5.35 -17.44 -0.64
C PHE A 190 -6.25 -17.68 0.56
N LEU A 191 -6.90 -18.83 0.67
CA LEU A 191 -7.53 -19.24 1.93
C LEU A 191 -6.71 -20.36 2.55
N ASP A 192 -6.37 -20.21 3.83
CA ASP A 192 -5.69 -21.29 4.54
C ASP A 192 -6.60 -22.51 4.74
N LYS A 193 -5.98 -23.68 4.91
CA LYS A 193 -6.68 -24.96 5.07
C LYS A 193 -7.60 -25.01 6.30
N ASN A 194 -7.32 -24.21 7.34
CA ASN A 194 -8.17 -24.14 8.53
C ASN A 194 -9.44 -23.37 8.23
N ILE A 195 -9.37 -22.24 7.50
CA ILE A 195 -10.56 -21.51 7.06
C ILE A 195 -11.39 -22.38 6.13
N LEU A 196 -10.76 -23.03 5.15
CA LEU A 196 -11.47 -23.93 4.22
C LEU A 196 -12.21 -25.05 4.95
N SER A 197 -11.59 -25.66 5.96
CA SER A 197 -12.20 -26.76 6.72
C SER A 197 -13.20 -26.29 7.78
N GLN A 198 -12.85 -25.28 8.60
CA GLN A 198 -13.63 -24.88 9.78
C GLN A 198 -14.76 -23.90 9.43
N VAL A 199 -14.53 -22.99 8.48
CA VAL A 199 -15.53 -21.97 8.10
C VAL A 199 -16.38 -22.47 6.93
N TYR A 200 -15.75 -23.05 5.91
CA TYR A 200 -16.45 -23.47 4.69
C TYR A 200 -16.79 -24.96 4.64
N SER A 201 -16.41 -25.76 5.66
CA SER A 201 -16.68 -27.20 5.72
C SER A 201 -16.15 -27.99 4.51
N ILE A 202 -15.04 -27.53 3.91
CA ILE A 202 -14.38 -28.19 2.78
C ILE A 202 -13.36 -29.19 3.33
N SER A 203 -13.62 -30.48 3.13
CA SER A 203 -12.70 -31.56 3.51
C SER A 203 -11.35 -31.44 2.79
N SER A 204 -10.26 -31.88 3.42
CA SER A 204 -8.89 -31.84 2.87
C SER A 204 -8.81 -32.29 1.41
N ASP A 205 -9.42 -33.43 1.10
CA ASP A 205 -9.35 -34.05 -0.23
C ASP A 205 -10.06 -33.24 -1.32
N ASN A 206 -10.91 -32.29 -0.92
CA ASN A 206 -11.67 -31.41 -1.81
C ASN A 206 -11.11 -29.99 -1.87
N GLN A 207 -10.04 -29.70 -1.13
CA GLN A 207 -9.35 -28.41 -1.16
C GLN A 207 -8.52 -28.29 -2.43
N LYS A 208 -8.40 -27.07 -2.95
CA LYS A 208 -7.55 -26.79 -4.09
C LYS A 208 -6.10 -26.76 -3.63
N HIS A 209 -5.26 -27.50 -4.33
CA HIS A 209 -3.81 -27.43 -4.20
C HIS A 209 -3.23 -26.51 -5.26
N TYR A 210 -2.18 -25.80 -4.88
CA TYR A 210 -1.50 -24.80 -5.70
C TYR A 210 -0.04 -25.20 -5.86
N GLN A 211 0.58 -24.72 -6.93
CA GLN A 211 2.00 -24.91 -7.21
C GLN A 211 2.80 -23.67 -6.83
N ILE A 212 4.11 -23.84 -6.66
CA ILE A 212 5.05 -22.72 -6.44
C ILE A 212 4.92 -21.68 -7.56
N SER A 213 4.70 -22.13 -8.80
CA SER A 213 4.50 -21.27 -9.97
C SER A 213 3.29 -20.35 -9.86
N ASP A 214 2.24 -20.74 -9.13
CA ASP A 214 1.04 -19.90 -8.95
C ASP A 214 1.38 -18.66 -8.09
N VAL A 215 2.23 -18.83 -7.07
CA VAL A 215 2.71 -17.73 -6.23
C VAL A 215 3.68 -16.83 -7.01
N VAL A 216 4.54 -17.42 -7.84
CA VAL A 216 5.46 -16.67 -8.71
C VAL A 216 4.67 -15.85 -9.74
N GLN A 217 3.69 -16.44 -10.40
CA GLN A 217 2.80 -15.75 -11.34
C GLN A 217 2.06 -14.59 -10.67
N LEU A 218 1.55 -14.79 -9.46
CA LEU A 218 0.92 -13.71 -8.69
C LEU A 218 1.89 -12.56 -8.41
N SER A 219 3.16 -12.88 -8.10
CA SER A 219 4.19 -11.86 -7.89
C SER A 219 4.52 -11.08 -9.18
N GLU A 220 4.48 -11.73 -10.35
CA GLU A 220 4.64 -11.07 -11.65
C GLU A 220 3.45 -10.13 -11.95
N ILE A 221 2.22 -10.58 -11.69
CA ILE A 221 1.01 -9.76 -11.81
C ILE A 221 1.08 -8.54 -10.87
N ASP A 222 1.50 -8.74 -9.62
CA ASP A 222 1.68 -7.66 -8.65
C ASP A 222 2.76 -6.67 -9.10
N ALA A 223 3.85 -7.13 -9.72
CA ALA A 223 4.86 -6.25 -10.29
C ALA A 223 4.28 -5.36 -11.41
N THR A 224 3.54 -5.93 -12.36
CA THR A 224 2.83 -5.17 -13.39
C THR A 224 1.81 -4.21 -12.79
N PHE A 225 1.10 -4.62 -11.73
CA PHE A 225 0.15 -3.74 -11.04
C PHE A 225 0.86 -2.55 -10.38
N ARG A 226 2.01 -2.78 -9.74
CA ARG A 226 2.84 -1.73 -9.14
C ARG A 226 3.34 -0.72 -10.17
N GLU A 227 3.80 -1.19 -11.33
CA GLU A 227 4.22 -0.32 -12.43
C GLU A 227 3.07 0.57 -12.90
N LYS A 228 1.88 0.00 -13.09
CA LYS A 228 0.67 0.74 -13.46
C LYS A 228 0.29 1.76 -12.39
N ILE A 229 0.23 1.38 -11.11
CA ILE A 229 -0.06 2.30 -9.99
C ILE A 229 0.93 3.47 -9.98
N LEU A 230 2.23 3.20 -10.09
CA LEU A 230 3.25 4.25 -10.08
C LEU A 230 3.05 5.21 -11.26
N LYS A 231 2.83 4.67 -12.46
CA LYS A 231 2.53 5.45 -13.66
C LYS A 231 1.27 6.31 -13.50
N TRP A 232 0.20 5.75 -12.95
CA TRP A 232 -1.06 6.46 -12.74
C TRP A 232 -0.92 7.58 -11.70
N ILE A 233 -0.17 7.35 -10.63
CA ILE A 233 0.10 8.39 -9.63
C ILE A 233 0.94 9.52 -10.20
N LEU A 234 2.01 9.21 -10.94
CA LEU A 234 2.79 10.21 -11.68
C LEU A 234 1.91 10.94 -12.71
N GLY A 235 0.91 10.26 -13.26
CA GLY A 235 -0.13 10.85 -14.09
C GLY A 235 -0.90 11.95 -13.37
N ILE A 236 -1.41 11.67 -12.16
CA ILE A 236 -2.11 12.65 -11.32
C ILE A 236 -1.19 13.83 -10.99
N GLU A 237 0.06 13.57 -10.56
CA GLU A 237 1.03 14.62 -10.25
C GLU A 237 1.24 15.56 -11.44
N ASN A 238 1.50 15.00 -12.63
CA ASN A 238 1.73 15.78 -13.84
C ASN A 238 0.49 16.55 -14.29
N ALA A 239 -0.71 15.97 -14.14
CA ALA A 239 -1.95 16.65 -14.48
C ALA A 239 -2.17 17.90 -13.61
N TYR A 240 -1.95 17.80 -12.29
CA TYR A 240 -2.06 18.96 -11.41
C TYR A 240 -0.99 20.01 -11.66
N LYS A 241 0.26 19.60 -11.93
CA LYS A 241 1.31 20.53 -12.32
C LYS A 241 0.96 21.27 -13.62
N SER A 242 0.47 20.54 -14.62
CA SER A 242 0.01 21.14 -15.89
C SER A 242 -1.16 22.11 -15.69
N LEU A 243 -2.11 21.77 -14.83
CA LEU A 243 -3.21 22.67 -14.45
C LEU A 243 -2.69 23.97 -13.84
N LEU A 244 -1.78 23.89 -12.86
CA LEU A 244 -1.19 25.07 -12.21
C LEU A 244 -0.36 25.90 -13.20
N SER A 245 0.39 25.25 -14.09
CA SER A 245 1.15 25.91 -15.16
C SER A 245 0.22 26.71 -16.09
N ARG A 246 -0.87 26.09 -16.55
CA ARG A 246 -1.89 26.75 -17.39
C ARG A 246 -2.51 27.95 -16.69
N ILE A 247 -2.86 27.83 -15.41
CA ILE A 247 -3.41 28.94 -14.63
C ILE A 247 -2.39 30.07 -14.52
N SER A 248 -1.16 29.73 -14.16
CA SER A 248 -0.07 30.70 -13.93
C SER A 248 0.30 31.49 -15.19
N THR A 249 0.03 30.94 -16.37
CA THR A 249 0.40 31.54 -17.66
C THR A 249 -0.78 32.21 -18.39
N GLN A 250 -2.00 31.70 -18.25
CA GLN A 250 -3.12 32.08 -19.11
C GLN A 250 -4.29 32.74 -18.36
N GLN A 251 -4.34 32.65 -17.02
CA GLN A 251 -5.47 33.18 -16.25
C GLN A 251 -5.12 34.51 -15.59
N LEU A 252 -6.10 35.41 -15.53
CA LEU A 252 -5.93 36.75 -14.95
C LEU A 252 -5.47 36.66 -13.47
N GLY A 253 -4.31 37.24 -13.17
CA GLY A 253 -3.69 37.23 -11.84
C GLY A 253 -3.02 35.91 -11.44
N GLY A 254 -3.04 34.89 -12.31
CA GLY A 254 -2.40 33.60 -12.04
C GLY A 254 -0.88 33.69 -11.95
N ASP A 255 -0.27 34.54 -12.77
CA ASP A 255 1.16 34.88 -12.74
C ASP A 255 1.58 35.45 -11.38
N LYS A 256 0.76 36.34 -10.81
CA LYS A 256 1.06 36.96 -9.52
C LYS A 256 0.82 36.00 -8.34
N VAL A 257 -0.17 35.11 -8.44
CA VAL A 257 -0.34 33.99 -7.50
C VAL A 257 0.90 33.10 -7.52
N ALA A 258 1.38 32.73 -8.70
CA ALA A 258 2.57 31.91 -8.89
C ALA A 258 3.83 32.55 -8.27
N GLU A 259 4.04 33.84 -8.51
CA GLU A 259 5.14 34.61 -7.88
C GLU A 259 5.06 34.55 -6.35
N ASN A 260 3.88 34.80 -5.78
CA ASN A 260 3.67 34.74 -4.32
C ASN A 260 3.94 33.34 -3.76
N VAL A 261 3.60 32.28 -4.50
CA VAL A 261 3.94 30.90 -4.14
C VAL A 261 5.46 30.71 -4.11
N VAL A 262 6.19 31.12 -5.15
CA VAL A 262 7.66 30.98 -5.18
C VAL A 262 8.32 31.74 -4.02
N LEU A 263 7.85 32.96 -3.74
CA LEU A 263 8.32 33.75 -2.59
C LEU A 263 7.98 33.08 -1.25
N HIS A 264 6.83 32.42 -1.13
CA HIS A 264 6.51 31.63 0.06
C HIS A 264 7.50 30.47 0.26
N TRP A 265 7.90 29.78 -0.82
CA TRP A 265 8.91 28.72 -0.76
C TRP A 265 10.29 29.27 -0.37
N LYS A 266 10.70 30.39 -0.95
CA LYS A 266 11.95 31.09 -0.64
C LYS A 266 12.08 31.42 0.85
N ASN A 267 10.99 31.91 1.45
CA ASN A 267 10.97 32.41 2.83
C ASN A 267 10.54 31.35 3.86
N SER A 268 10.33 30.11 3.43
CA SER A 268 9.87 29.04 4.32
C SER A 268 10.98 28.59 5.27
N PRO A 269 10.70 28.38 6.58
CA PRO A 269 11.63 27.74 7.49
C PRO A 269 11.69 26.21 7.32
N ASP A 270 10.77 25.64 6.52
CA ASP A 270 10.73 24.20 6.23
C ASP A 270 11.90 23.77 5.35
N ARG A 271 12.70 22.81 5.83
CA ARG A 271 13.90 22.31 5.15
C ARG A 271 13.60 21.71 3.77
N ILE A 272 12.50 20.97 3.61
CA ILE A 272 12.14 20.34 2.33
C ILE A 272 11.85 21.44 1.31
N LYS A 273 11.08 22.46 1.71
CA LYS A 273 10.78 23.61 0.83
C LYS A 273 12.03 24.39 0.44
N GLN A 274 12.96 24.60 1.37
CA GLN A 274 14.24 25.26 1.08
C GLN A 274 15.10 24.45 0.08
N GLU A 275 15.19 23.14 0.25
CA GLU A 275 15.91 22.25 -0.67
C GLU A 275 15.27 22.25 -2.07
N GLN A 276 13.94 22.25 -2.16
CA GLN A 276 13.20 22.37 -3.42
C GLN A 276 13.48 23.71 -4.11
N TYR A 277 13.34 24.82 -3.37
CA TYR A 277 13.62 26.15 -3.89
C TYR A 277 15.07 26.26 -4.41
N LYS A 278 16.05 25.74 -3.66
CA LYS A 278 17.46 25.74 -4.05
C LYS A 278 17.69 24.92 -5.33
N ARG A 279 17.06 23.74 -5.45
CA ARG A 279 17.17 22.91 -6.65
C ARG A 279 16.55 23.59 -7.87
N ALA A 280 15.36 24.18 -7.71
CA ALA A 280 14.68 24.93 -8.76
C ALA A 280 15.52 26.13 -9.23
N THR A 281 16.06 26.92 -8.30
CA THR A 281 16.95 28.07 -8.61
C THR A 281 18.18 27.66 -9.41
N ASN A 282 18.74 26.48 -9.13
CA ASN A 282 19.96 26.00 -9.78
C ASN A 282 19.70 25.24 -11.09
N ARG A 283 18.44 24.94 -11.43
CA ARG A 283 18.08 24.01 -12.52
C ARG A 283 18.70 24.40 -13.86
N TYR A 284 18.61 25.68 -14.23
CA TYR A 284 19.11 26.20 -15.51
C TYR A 284 20.38 27.03 -15.39
N LYS A 285 21.03 27.01 -14.22
CA LYS A 285 22.24 27.78 -14.01
C LYS A 285 23.32 27.31 -14.99
N TYR A 286 23.86 28.23 -15.78
CA TYR A 286 24.85 27.98 -16.83
C TYR A 286 24.35 27.17 -18.05
N LEU A 287 23.03 27.13 -18.28
CA LEU A 287 22.43 26.58 -19.49
C LEU A 287 21.81 27.70 -20.32
N ILE A 288 21.72 27.53 -21.65
CA ILE A 288 21.10 28.52 -22.56
C ILE A 288 19.66 28.87 -22.15
N TYR A 289 18.94 27.91 -21.55
CA TYR A 289 17.60 28.13 -21.00
C TYR A 289 17.55 29.19 -19.88
N SER A 290 18.67 29.60 -19.28
CA SER A 290 18.70 30.69 -18.31
C SER A 290 18.25 32.03 -18.91
N ASP A 291 18.38 32.22 -20.22
CA ASP A 291 18.00 33.46 -20.91
C ASP A 291 16.48 33.72 -20.88
N GLN A 292 15.69 32.70 -20.53
CA GLN A 292 14.24 32.81 -20.41
C GLN A 292 13.80 33.61 -19.17
N TYR A 293 14.68 33.77 -18.16
CA TYR A 293 14.33 34.41 -16.89
C TYR A 293 15.42 35.36 -16.40
N ASP A 294 14.99 36.54 -15.95
CA ASP A 294 15.90 37.55 -15.42
C ASP A 294 16.25 37.27 -13.95
N TYR A 295 17.20 36.36 -13.76
CA TYR A 295 17.74 36.03 -12.43
C TYR A 295 18.52 37.19 -11.78
N ILE A 296 18.89 38.22 -12.55
CA ILE A 296 19.68 39.37 -12.08
C ILE A 296 18.75 40.51 -11.63
N GLY A 297 17.82 40.92 -12.49
CA GLY A 297 16.86 41.99 -12.20
C GLY A 297 15.73 41.57 -11.26
N ASN A 298 15.45 40.26 -11.13
CA ASN A 298 14.48 39.74 -10.17
C ASN A 298 15.02 38.55 -9.34
N PRO A 299 15.94 38.83 -8.38
CA PRO A 299 16.64 37.77 -7.67
C PRO A 299 15.72 36.91 -6.78
N GLY A 300 15.53 35.67 -7.21
CA GLY A 300 14.79 34.64 -6.48
C GLY A 300 13.33 34.50 -6.87
N ILE A 301 12.94 35.01 -8.04
CA ILE A 301 11.70 34.66 -8.72
C ILE A 301 12.07 33.88 -9.99
N PHE A 302 11.44 32.73 -10.17
CA PHE A 302 11.58 31.84 -11.32
C PHE A 302 10.21 31.21 -11.59
N PRO A 303 9.99 30.54 -12.74
CA PRO A 303 8.70 29.91 -13.05
C PRO A 303 8.22 28.98 -11.97
N LEU A 304 6.91 28.97 -11.76
CA LEU A 304 6.31 27.97 -10.90
C LEU A 304 6.60 26.54 -11.39
N ASP A 305 6.74 26.34 -12.70
CA ASP A 305 7.08 25.04 -13.30
C ASP A 305 8.40 24.46 -12.77
N ASP A 306 9.41 25.31 -12.61
CA ASP A 306 10.71 24.87 -12.08
C ASP A 306 10.63 24.46 -10.61
N LEU A 307 9.75 25.11 -9.85
CA LEU A 307 9.46 24.72 -8.48
C LEU A 307 8.72 23.37 -8.44
N MET A 308 7.71 23.21 -9.28
CA MET A 308 6.86 22.02 -9.37
C MET A 308 7.64 20.77 -9.77
N ASP A 309 8.67 20.90 -10.59
CA ASP A 309 9.51 19.76 -11.00
C ASP A 309 10.38 19.22 -9.86
N GLN A 310 10.51 19.96 -8.75
CA GLN A 310 11.19 19.49 -7.53
C GLN A 310 10.23 18.82 -6.54
N MET A 311 8.95 18.65 -6.90
CA MET A 311 7.89 18.18 -6.03
C MET A 311 7.34 16.80 -6.44
N ASP A 312 7.09 15.99 -5.43
CA ASP A 312 6.30 14.76 -5.46
C ASP A 312 4.91 15.00 -4.82
N LEU A 313 4.06 13.97 -4.77
CA LEU A 313 2.79 13.99 -4.04
C LEU A 313 2.89 14.59 -2.63
N THR A 314 4.01 14.36 -1.93
CA THR A 314 4.23 14.85 -0.56
C THR A 314 4.16 16.37 -0.47
N SER A 315 4.76 17.03 -1.46
CA SER A 315 4.90 18.48 -1.49
C SER A 315 3.79 19.14 -2.32
N LEU A 316 3.21 18.40 -3.28
CA LEU A 316 2.15 18.86 -4.15
C LEU A 316 0.88 19.27 -3.39
N GLU A 317 0.53 18.53 -2.34
CA GLU A 317 -0.59 18.89 -1.45
C GLU A 317 -0.38 20.26 -0.79
N SER A 318 0.84 20.52 -0.31
CA SER A 318 1.22 21.82 0.25
C SER A 318 1.21 22.91 -0.81
N LEU A 319 1.65 22.61 -2.04
CA LEU A 319 1.65 23.55 -3.16
C LEU A 319 0.23 23.99 -3.48
N LEU A 320 -0.68 23.04 -3.71
CA LEU A 320 -2.09 23.31 -4.01
C LEU A 320 -2.74 24.15 -2.91
N THR A 321 -2.49 23.80 -1.63
CA THR A 321 -3.02 24.55 -0.48
C THR A 321 -2.53 26.00 -0.46
N VAL A 322 -1.23 26.23 -0.70
CA VAL A 322 -0.66 27.58 -0.69
C VAL A 322 -1.10 28.38 -1.92
N PHE A 323 -1.21 27.72 -3.08
CA PHE A 323 -1.71 28.33 -4.30
C PHE A 323 -3.17 28.81 -4.13
N ASP A 324 -4.06 27.95 -3.63
CA ASP A 324 -5.46 28.29 -3.31
C ASP A 324 -5.58 29.40 -2.25
N LYS A 325 -4.64 29.43 -1.28
CA LYS A 325 -4.58 30.52 -0.30
C LYS A 325 -4.32 31.86 -0.98
N PHE A 326 -3.26 31.98 -1.78
CA PHE A 326 -2.92 33.23 -2.45
C PHE A 326 -3.93 33.64 -3.51
N ALA A 327 -4.55 32.67 -4.19
CA ALA A 327 -5.64 32.91 -5.14
C ALA A 327 -6.86 33.63 -4.52
N LYS A 328 -7.09 33.46 -3.20
CA LYS A 328 -8.19 34.12 -2.48
C LYS A 328 -7.82 35.49 -1.93
N GLU A 329 -6.53 35.82 -1.87
CA GLU A 329 -6.09 37.13 -1.41
C GLU A 329 -6.39 38.16 -2.50
N LYS A 330 -6.55 39.44 -2.09
CA LYS A 330 -6.67 40.52 -3.06
C LYS A 330 -5.31 40.79 -3.66
N ILE A 331 -5.23 40.77 -4.98
CA ILE A 331 -3.99 40.95 -5.71
C ILE A 331 -4.09 42.26 -6.49
N LYS A 332 -3.05 43.09 -6.41
CA LYS A 332 -2.90 44.24 -7.29
C LYS A 332 -2.37 43.77 -8.64
N TYR A 333 -3.20 43.88 -9.67
CA TYR A 333 -2.84 43.54 -11.04
C TYR A 333 -3.13 44.74 -11.95
N GLN A 334 -2.10 45.26 -12.61
CA GLN A 334 -2.21 46.43 -13.51
C GLN A 334 -2.96 47.63 -12.90
N GLY A 335 -2.75 47.90 -11.60
CA GLY A 335 -3.37 49.01 -10.88
C GLY A 335 -4.79 48.75 -10.33
N GLN A 336 -5.38 47.58 -10.61
CA GLN A 336 -6.68 47.17 -10.06
C GLN A 336 -6.52 46.07 -8.99
N GLU A 337 -7.38 46.08 -7.98
CA GLU A 337 -7.49 44.97 -7.03
C GLU A 337 -8.44 43.92 -7.60
N ILE A 338 -7.90 42.72 -7.85
CA ILE A 338 -8.67 41.56 -8.31
C ILE A 338 -8.58 40.41 -7.31
N LYS A 339 -9.52 39.47 -7.39
CA LYS A 339 -9.50 38.20 -6.66
C LYS A 339 -9.57 37.05 -7.67
N SER A 340 -8.49 36.31 -7.80
CA SER A 340 -8.34 35.28 -8.84
C SER A 340 -8.63 33.89 -8.28
N ILE A 341 -9.89 33.64 -7.90
CA ILE A 341 -10.30 32.31 -7.40
C ILE A 341 -10.34 31.33 -8.58
N PHE A 342 -9.63 30.22 -8.46
CA PHE A 342 -9.59 29.16 -9.48
C PHE A 342 -10.43 27.95 -9.05
N PRO A 343 -11.61 27.72 -9.65
CA PRO A 343 -12.56 26.74 -9.13
C PRO A 343 -12.03 25.32 -9.00
N TRP A 344 -11.29 24.85 -10.00
CA TRP A 344 -10.73 23.51 -10.02
C TRP A 344 -9.67 23.30 -8.94
N VAL A 345 -8.79 24.28 -8.72
CA VAL A 345 -7.77 24.20 -7.67
C VAL A 345 -8.42 24.21 -6.30
N ARG A 346 -9.43 25.06 -6.11
CA ARG A 346 -10.19 25.12 -4.86
C ARG A 346 -10.87 23.79 -4.54
N ASP A 347 -11.53 23.20 -5.53
CA ASP A 347 -12.18 21.90 -5.42
C ASP A 347 -11.18 20.79 -5.02
N ILE A 348 -10.04 20.71 -5.70
CA ILE A 348 -8.97 19.76 -5.35
C ILE A 348 -8.49 19.98 -3.90
N VAL A 349 -8.28 21.24 -3.49
CA VAL A 349 -7.79 21.57 -2.13
C VAL A 349 -8.79 21.19 -1.04
N LEU A 350 -10.09 21.25 -1.31
CA LEU A 350 -11.12 20.78 -0.36
C LEU A 350 -11.04 19.28 -0.12
N HIS A 351 -10.55 18.51 -1.10
CA HIS A 351 -10.45 17.06 -1.05
C HIS A 351 -9.02 16.55 -0.87
N LYS A 352 -8.05 17.43 -0.60
CA LYS A 352 -6.61 17.13 -0.62
C LYS A 352 -6.16 15.94 0.25
N GLU A 353 -6.95 15.55 1.26
CA GLU A 353 -6.66 14.40 2.10
C GLU A 353 -6.53 13.11 1.30
N ILE A 354 -7.27 12.95 0.20
CA ILE A 354 -7.17 11.78 -0.69
C ILE A 354 -5.81 11.69 -1.39
N LEU A 355 -5.13 12.82 -1.62
CA LEU A 355 -3.79 12.84 -2.24
C LEU A 355 -2.72 12.39 -1.27
N ARG A 356 -2.92 12.67 0.03
CA ARG A 356 -2.01 12.25 1.08
C ARG A 356 -1.96 10.73 1.18
N ASP A 357 -3.11 10.08 1.03
CA ASP A 357 -3.25 8.64 1.21
C ASP A 357 -2.62 7.86 0.04
N LEU A 358 -2.59 8.43 -1.18
CA LEU A 358 -1.88 7.85 -2.34
C LEU A 358 -0.38 7.62 -2.10
N ARG A 359 0.24 8.37 -1.18
CA ARG A 359 1.68 8.23 -0.87
C ARG A 359 2.02 6.80 -0.45
N LEU A 360 1.09 6.11 0.19
CA LEU A 360 1.25 4.74 0.66
C LEU A 360 1.51 3.77 -0.50
N ILE A 361 0.56 3.71 -1.44
CA ILE A 361 0.65 2.82 -2.61
C ILE A 361 1.74 3.29 -3.59
N ARG A 362 2.01 4.60 -3.67
CA ARG A 362 3.14 5.16 -4.44
C ARG A 362 4.47 4.64 -3.91
N ASN A 363 4.69 4.73 -2.59
CA ASN A 363 5.95 4.32 -1.97
C ASN A 363 6.12 2.80 -2.02
N ALA A 364 5.04 2.04 -1.82
CA ALA A 364 5.07 0.59 -1.98
C ALA A 364 5.49 0.20 -3.40
N ALA A 365 4.83 0.78 -4.42
CA ALA A 365 5.17 0.55 -5.83
C ALA A 365 6.63 0.91 -6.15
N ALA A 366 7.07 2.11 -5.74
CA ALA A 366 8.42 2.61 -6.03
C ALA A 366 9.54 1.81 -5.34
N HIS A 367 9.27 1.20 -4.17
CA HIS A 367 10.25 0.43 -3.41
C HIS A 367 10.15 -1.09 -3.59
N GLY A 368 9.34 -1.56 -4.54
CA GLY A 368 9.29 -2.99 -4.82
C GLY A 368 8.39 -3.80 -3.88
N ARG A 369 7.59 -3.16 -3.02
CA ARG A 369 6.82 -3.83 -1.95
C ARG A 369 5.48 -4.34 -2.49
N PRO A 370 5.10 -5.62 -2.25
CA PRO A 370 3.84 -6.17 -2.73
C PRO A 370 2.61 -5.33 -2.36
N ILE A 371 1.70 -5.10 -3.33
CA ILE A 371 0.49 -4.28 -3.13
C ILE A 371 -0.76 -5.15 -3.00
N ILE A 372 -0.92 -6.19 -3.82
CA ILE A 372 -2.07 -7.10 -3.78
C ILE A 372 -2.26 -7.68 -2.38
N PRO A 373 -1.26 -8.30 -1.73
CA PRO A 373 -1.44 -8.82 -0.38
C PRO A 373 -1.69 -7.70 0.64
N ALA A 374 -1.13 -6.51 0.46
CA ALA A 374 -1.39 -5.40 1.36
C ALA A 374 -2.85 -4.89 1.27
N ILE A 375 -3.42 -4.82 0.06
CA ILE A 375 -4.84 -4.47 -0.17
C ILE A 375 -5.77 -5.56 0.39
N MET A 376 -5.41 -6.82 0.18
CA MET A 376 -6.30 -7.95 0.50
C MET A 376 -6.18 -8.43 1.95
N ASN A 377 -5.09 -8.12 2.66
CA ASN A 377 -4.87 -8.64 4.01
C ASN A 377 -5.83 -7.97 5.03
N PRO A 378 -6.76 -8.74 5.65
CA PRO A 378 -7.63 -8.21 6.70
C PRO A 378 -6.82 -7.76 7.94
N ASP A 379 -5.73 -8.46 8.26
CA ASP A 379 -4.87 -8.18 9.41
C ASP A 379 -3.93 -6.98 9.18
N TYR A 380 -4.01 -6.34 8.01
CA TYR A 380 -3.27 -5.11 7.77
C TYR A 380 -3.71 -4.02 8.77
N ASN A 381 -5.00 -4.01 9.12
CA ASN A 381 -5.53 -3.20 10.21
C ASN A 381 -5.31 -3.89 11.57
N PRO A 382 -4.42 -3.40 12.44
CA PRO A 382 -4.17 -4.05 13.73
C PRO A 382 -5.37 -4.03 14.68
N ASN A 383 -6.37 -3.20 14.40
CA ASN A 383 -7.61 -3.08 15.17
C ASN A 383 -8.80 -3.71 14.43
N TRP A 384 -8.58 -4.51 13.37
CA TRP A 384 -9.66 -5.00 12.50
C TRP A 384 -10.82 -5.61 13.28
N ASP A 385 -10.53 -6.57 14.16
CA ASP A 385 -11.52 -7.26 14.99
C ASP A 385 -12.28 -6.32 15.93
N LEU A 386 -11.64 -5.21 16.35
CA LEU A 386 -12.29 -4.20 17.16
C LEU A 386 -13.15 -3.28 16.29
N GLU A 387 -12.67 -2.87 15.12
CA GLU A 387 -13.29 -1.85 14.27
C GLU A 387 -14.47 -2.39 13.44
N PHE A 388 -14.53 -3.70 13.16
CA PHE A 388 -15.51 -4.29 12.26
C PHE A 388 -16.96 -4.27 12.81
N ASP A 389 -17.16 -4.60 14.08
CA ASP A 389 -18.50 -4.73 14.66
C ASP A 389 -19.13 -3.39 15.09
N ASN A 390 -18.31 -2.37 15.32
CA ASN A 390 -18.77 -1.02 15.66
C ASN A 390 -17.91 0.05 14.97
N PRO A 391 -18.01 0.17 13.63
CA PRO A 391 -17.18 1.10 12.87
C PRO A 391 -17.44 2.55 13.30
N GLU A 392 -18.67 2.93 13.63
CA GLU A 392 -18.97 4.31 14.03
C GLU A 392 -18.38 4.70 15.37
N GLY A 393 -18.41 3.81 16.36
CA GLY A 393 -17.88 4.06 17.70
C GLY A 393 -16.38 3.86 17.82
N ARG A 394 -15.76 3.08 16.91
CA ARG A 394 -14.36 2.65 17.01
C ARG A 394 -13.47 3.15 15.87
N THR A 395 -14.05 3.65 14.77
CA THR A 395 -13.31 4.26 13.66
C THR A 395 -13.70 5.72 13.46
N LYS A 396 -13.02 6.39 12.53
CA LYS A 396 -13.40 7.72 12.03
C LYS A 396 -13.99 7.67 10.62
N ILE A 397 -14.68 6.58 10.26
CA ILE A 397 -15.18 6.37 8.89
C ILE A 397 -16.07 7.53 8.41
N LYS A 398 -16.90 8.11 9.30
CA LYS A 398 -17.73 9.29 8.98
C LYS A 398 -16.94 10.57 8.70
N SER A 399 -15.67 10.64 9.11
CA SER A 399 -14.78 11.76 8.75
C SER A 399 -14.09 11.56 7.41
N TRP A 400 -14.29 10.43 6.74
CA TRP A 400 -13.79 10.24 5.38
C TRP A 400 -14.53 11.21 4.45
N VAL A 401 -13.79 12.01 3.69
CA VAL A 401 -14.39 13.00 2.77
C VAL A 401 -15.33 12.36 1.74
N LEU A 402 -15.13 11.07 1.45
CA LEU A 402 -15.97 10.30 0.53
C LEU A 402 -17.10 9.52 1.23
N PHE A 403 -17.29 9.65 2.55
CA PHE A 403 -18.24 8.84 3.31
C PHE A 403 -19.65 8.85 2.70
N SER A 404 -20.24 10.03 2.53
CA SER A 404 -21.61 10.18 2.02
C SER A 404 -21.81 9.55 0.63
N PRO A 405 -21.02 9.87 -0.41
CA PRO A 405 -21.21 9.27 -1.73
C PRO A 405 -20.88 7.77 -1.76
N VAL A 406 -19.88 7.30 -1.01
CA VAL A 406 -19.57 5.86 -0.92
C VAL A 406 -20.71 5.10 -0.23
N ASN A 407 -21.28 5.66 0.84
CA ASN A 407 -22.40 5.05 1.56
C ASN A 407 -23.62 4.89 0.65
N LEU A 408 -23.96 5.93 -0.13
CA LEU A 408 -25.07 5.87 -1.09
C LEU A 408 -24.84 4.79 -2.16
N VAL A 409 -23.64 4.73 -2.76
CA VAL A 409 -23.32 3.70 -3.75
C VAL A 409 -23.38 2.31 -3.12
N THR A 410 -22.87 2.15 -1.90
CA THR A 410 -22.87 0.85 -1.20
C THR A 410 -24.30 0.37 -0.92
N GLN A 411 -25.17 1.25 -0.40
CA GLN A 411 -26.58 0.91 -0.16
C GLN A 411 -27.28 0.49 -1.45
N ASN A 412 -27.07 1.21 -2.55
CA ASN A 412 -27.71 0.91 -3.83
C ASN A 412 -27.16 -0.36 -4.49
N MET A 413 -25.83 -0.57 -4.44
CA MET A 413 -25.17 -1.69 -5.12
C MET A 413 -25.43 -3.02 -4.42
N PHE A 414 -25.55 -3.02 -3.09
CA PHE A 414 -25.75 -4.23 -2.30
C PHE A 414 -27.16 -4.37 -1.72
N GLU A 415 -28.04 -3.39 -1.96
CA GLU A 415 -29.42 -3.35 -1.44
C GLU A 415 -29.48 -3.48 0.10
N VAL A 416 -28.57 -2.78 0.78
CA VAL A 416 -28.40 -2.85 2.25
C VAL A 416 -28.77 -1.54 2.93
N ASN A 417 -29.02 -1.60 4.25
CA ASN A 417 -29.24 -0.40 5.06
C ASN A 417 -27.94 0.36 5.37
N GLU A 418 -28.04 1.57 5.94
CA GLU A 418 -26.88 2.42 6.26
C GLU A 418 -25.88 1.75 7.23
N ALA A 419 -26.36 1.00 8.22
CA ALA A 419 -25.48 0.34 9.19
C ALA A 419 -24.66 -0.78 8.54
N GLU A 420 -25.28 -1.58 7.67
CA GLU A 420 -24.64 -2.62 6.88
C GLU A 420 -23.68 -2.02 5.84
N ALA A 421 -24.10 -0.97 5.13
CA ALA A 421 -23.25 -0.24 4.20
C ALA A 421 -21.99 0.30 4.90
N THR A 422 -22.13 0.86 6.11
CA THR A 422 -21.00 1.37 6.89
C THR A 422 -20.00 0.25 7.25
N LYS A 423 -20.48 -0.97 7.56
CA LYS A 423 -19.61 -2.13 7.79
C LYS A 423 -18.86 -2.55 6.52
N LEU A 424 -19.56 -2.62 5.38
CA LEU A 424 -18.95 -2.93 4.08
C LEU A 424 -17.91 -1.87 3.68
N MET A 425 -18.22 -0.60 3.85
CA MET A 425 -17.29 0.52 3.61
C MET A 425 -16.07 0.45 4.51
N ASN A 426 -16.23 -0.01 5.75
CA ASN A 426 -15.10 -0.17 6.66
C ASN A 426 -14.09 -1.21 6.15
N THR A 427 -14.48 -2.10 5.25
CA THR A 427 -13.52 -2.99 4.60
C THR A 427 -12.55 -2.28 3.66
N ILE A 428 -12.98 -1.16 3.08
CA ILE A 428 -12.14 -0.26 2.27
C ILE A 428 -11.41 0.72 3.20
N PHE A 429 -12.14 1.45 4.04
CA PHE A 429 -11.58 2.48 4.92
C PHE A 429 -10.62 1.91 5.98
N GLY A 430 -10.92 0.73 6.50
CA GLY A 430 -10.14 -0.02 7.48
C GLY A 430 -8.76 -0.43 6.97
N ASN A 431 -8.57 -0.56 5.66
CA ASN A 431 -7.27 -0.90 5.07
C ASN A 431 -6.71 0.32 4.30
N PRO A 432 -5.62 0.96 4.79
CA PRO A 432 -5.03 2.11 4.13
C PRO A 432 -4.62 1.90 2.66
N TYR A 433 -4.15 0.70 2.29
CA TYR A 433 -3.80 0.37 0.89
C TYR A 433 -5.04 0.31 0.01
N ARG A 434 -6.09 -0.36 0.51
CA ARG A 434 -7.37 -0.50 -0.19
C ARG A 434 -8.08 0.85 -0.34
N LYS A 435 -8.06 1.67 0.71
CA LYS A 435 -8.54 3.06 0.68
C LYS A 435 -7.80 3.90 -0.36
N ALA A 436 -6.46 3.85 -0.38
CA ALA A 436 -5.66 4.59 -1.36
C ALA A 436 -5.89 4.11 -2.80
N TRP A 437 -6.10 2.80 -3.01
CA TRP A 437 -6.50 2.24 -4.31
C TRP A 437 -7.85 2.79 -4.78
N PHE A 438 -8.84 2.82 -3.89
CA PHE A 438 -10.14 3.40 -4.15
C PHE A 438 -10.04 4.90 -4.51
N GLU A 439 -9.29 5.66 -3.72
CA GLU A 439 -9.10 7.10 -3.91
C GLU A 439 -8.34 7.44 -5.20
N LEU A 440 -7.41 6.61 -5.65
CA LEU A 440 -6.72 6.77 -6.94
C LEU A 440 -7.71 6.78 -8.11
N ASN A 441 -8.60 5.79 -8.15
CA ASN A 441 -9.61 5.67 -9.20
C ASN A 441 -10.62 6.82 -9.12
N PHE A 442 -11.03 7.18 -7.90
CA PHE A 442 -11.88 8.34 -7.65
C PHE A 442 -11.25 9.63 -8.21
N ILE A 443 -9.95 9.90 -7.96
CA ILE A 443 -9.29 11.13 -8.43
C ILE A 443 -9.28 11.22 -9.95
N TYR A 444 -9.00 10.12 -10.63
CA TYR A 444 -8.99 10.07 -12.09
C TYR A 444 -10.34 10.43 -12.68
N ARG A 445 -11.41 9.80 -12.20
CA ARG A 445 -12.77 10.08 -12.66
C ARG A 445 -13.25 11.46 -12.23
N ARG A 446 -12.99 11.86 -10.98
CA ARG A 446 -13.55 13.08 -10.38
C ARG A 446 -12.84 14.35 -10.82
N PHE A 447 -11.51 14.33 -10.87
CA PHE A 447 -10.70 15.53 -11.09
C PHE A 447 -10.02 15.50 -12.45
N ILE A 448 -9.26 14.45 -12.77
CA ILE A 448 -8.43 14.42 -13.99
C ILE A 448 -9.30 14.50 -15.25
N ALA A 449 -10.44 13.78 -15.27
CA ALA A 449 -11.39 13.83 -16.38
C ALA A 449 -11.92 15.24 -16.69
N MET A 450 -11.89 16.18 -15.73
CA MET A 450 -12.41 17.53 -15.92
C MET A 450 -11.47 18.45 -16.71
N PHE A 451 -10.15 18.24 -16.64
CA PHE A 451 -9.18 19.19 -17.21
C PHE A 451 -8.03 18.54 -18.00
N ASP A 452 -7.87 17.21 -17.96
CA ASP A 452 -6.90 16.46 -18.77
C ASP A 452 -7.56 15.20 -19.36
N PRO A 453 -8.45 15.35 -20.37
CA PRO A 453 -9.23 14.25 -20.92
C PRO A 453 -8.36 13.19 -21.60
N LYS A 454 -7.22 13.59 -22.20
CA LYS A 454 -6.28 12.63 -22.80
C LYS A 454 -5.75 11.68 -21.72
N ARG A 455 -5.23 12.23 -20.62
CA ARG A 455 -4.67 11.41 -19.55
C ARG A 455 -5.72 10.53 -18.86
N TYR A 456 -6.95 11.04 -18.69
CA TYR A 456 -8.06 10.23 -18.21
C TYR A 456 -8.37 9.06 -19.15
N ASN A 457 -8.43 9.29 -20.47
CA ASN A 457 -8.71 8.24 -21.45
C ASN A 457 -7.59 7.19 -21.52
N ASP A 458 -6.32 7.62 -21.47
CA ASP A 458 -5.16 6.72 -21.42
C ASP A 458 -5.23 5.83 -20.16
N PHE A 459 -5.50 6.43 -18.99
CA PHE A 459 -5.73 5.70 -17.73
C PHE A 459 -6.91 4.73 -17.83
N SER A 460 -8.06 5.20 -18.31
CA SER A 460 -9.29 4.39 -18.38
C SER A 460 -9.10 3.17 -19.28
N SER A 461 -8.40 3.35 -20.41
CA SER A 461 -8.08 2.26 -21.34
C SER A 461 -7.16 1.23 -20.69
N GLU A 462 -6.06 1.67 -20.07
CA GLU A 462 -5.10 0.78 -19.39
C GLU A 462 -5.70 0.07 -18.17
N LYS A 463 -6.51 0.79 -17.38
CA LYS A 463 -7.25 0.26 -16.24
C LYS A 463 -8.22 -0.83 -16.71
N THR A 464 -9.02 -0.54 -17.74
CA THR A 464 -10.00 -1.51 -18.27
C THR A 464 -9.30 -2.74 -18.83
N ASP A 465 -8.22 -2.56 -19.61
CA ASP A 465 -7.44 -3.68 -20.12
C ASP A 465 -6.87 -4.57 -19.00
N PHE A 466 -6.36 -3.98 -17.92
CA PHE A 466 -5.74 -4.73 -16.83
C PHE A 466 -6.75 -5.37 -15.86
N LEU A 467 -7.87 -4.69 -15.56
CA LEU A 467 -8.82 -5.09 -14.51
C LEU A 467 -10.04 -5.87 -15.03
N ASN A 468 -10.35 -5.81 -16.32
CA ASN A 468 -11.55 -6.46 -16.87
C ASN A 468 -11.39 -7.98 -16.85
N TYR A 469 -12.23 -8.66 -16.07
CA TYR A 469 -12.28 -10.11 -15.93
C TYR A 469 -13.57 -10.73 -16.50
N GLU A 470 -14.47 -9.91 -17.06
CA GLU A 470 -15.77 -10.37 -17.58
C GLU A 470 -15.68 -10.89 -19.02
N VAL A 471 -14.62 -10.53 -19.74
CA VAL A 471 -14.41 -10.94 -21.15
C VAL A 471 -13.55 -12.20 -21.20
N GLU A 472 -13.94 -13.16 -22.05
CA GLU A 472 -13.13 -14.35 -22.31
C GLU A 472 -11.71 -13.99 -22.79
N ASP A 473 -10.70 -14.55 -22.13
CA ASP A 473 -9.31 -14.29 -22.44
C ASP A 473 -8.82 -15.16 -23.60
N GLY A 474 -8.97 -14.67 -24.82
CA GLY A 474 -8.48 -15.35 -26.03
C GLY A 474 -6.95 -15.38 -26.19
N ARG A 475 -6.18 -14.82 -25.25
CA ARG A 475 -4.71 -14.76 -25.32
C ARG A 475 -4.07 -16.13 -25.01
N THR A 476 -2.98 -16.40 -25.70
CA THR A 476 -2.08 -17.54 -25.44
C THR A 476 -1.36 -17.41 -24.10
N ASP A 477 -0.83 -18.51 -23.57
CA ASP A 477 -0.06 -18.48 -22.31
C ASP A 477 1.21 -17.62 -22.41
N SER A 478 1.85 -17.59 -23.58
CA SER A 478 2.99 -16.71 -23.85
C SER A 478 2.61 -15.23 -23.78
N GLU A 479 1.46 -14.86 -24.33
CA GLU A 479 0.95 -13.49 -24.25
C GLU A 479 0.55 -13.10 -22.82
N LYS A 480 -0.04 -14.03 -22.06
CA LYS A 480 -0.38 -13.81 -20.64
C LYS A 480 0.88 -13.61 -19.78
N LYS A 481 1.96 -14.34 -20.06
CA LYS A 481 3.26 -14.15 -19.39
C LYS A 481 3.91 -12.81 -19.73
N LEU A 482 3.82 -12.38 -20.99
CA LEU A 482 4.43 -11.12 -21.44
C LEU A 482 3.68 -9.87 -20.94
N ASN A 483 2.35 -9.93 -20.89
CA ASN A 483 1.50 -8.83 -20.43
C ASN A 483 0.39 -9.37 -19.51
N PRO A 484 0.71 -9.67 -18.25
CA PRO A 484 -0.26 -10.24 -17.33
C PRO A 484 -1.36 -9.22 -16.99
N ARG A 485 -2.60 -9.71 -16.97
CA ARG A 485 -3.78 -9.00 -16.45
C ARG A 485 -4.11 -9.50 -15.06
N LEU A 486 -4.86 -8.72 -14.29
CA LEU A 486 -5.11 -9.02 -12.89
C LEU A 486 -5.76 -10.39 -12.69
N TYR A 487 -6.78 -10.73 -13.50
CA TYR A 487 -7.46 -12.03 -13.38
C TYR A 487 -6.62 -13.23 -13.83
N ASN A 488 -5.45 -13.03 -14.46
CA ASN A 488 -4.57 -14.15 -14.81
C ASN A 488 -4.01 -14.86 -13.57
N MET A 489 -4.18 -14.30 -12.35
CA MET A 489 -3.88 -15.00 -11.09
C MET A 489 -4.79 -16.21 -10.83
N GLY A 490 -5.95 -16.28 -11.50
CA GLY A 490 -6.93 -17.35 -11.32
C GLY A 490 -7.68 -17.29 -9.99
N ASP A 491 -8.49 -18.33 -9.74
CA ASP A 491 -9.24 -18.47 -8.50
C ASP A 491 -8.37 -19.06 -7.38
N THR A 492 -7.89 -18.17 -6.51
CA THR A 492 -7.03 -18.48 -5.34
C THR A 492 -7.83 -18.70 -4.04
N VAL A 493 -9.16 -18.60 -4.08
CA VAL A 493 -10.03 -18.68 -2.89
C VAL A 493 -11.18 -19.67 -3.05
N MET A 494 -11.20 -20.45 -4.14
CA MET A 494 -12.25 -21.42 -4.45
C MET A 494 -13.66 -20.79 -4.46
N PHE A 495 -13.80 -19.67 -5.18
CA PHE A 495 -14.98 -18.80 -5.19
C PHE A 495 -16.30 -19.56 -5.33
N GLU A 496 -16.36 -20.58 -6.19
CA GLU A 496 -17.59 -21.36 -6.38
C GLU A 496 -18.08 -22.04 -5.11
N LYS A 497 -17.16 -22.53 -4.27
CA LYS A 497 -17.46 -23.22 -3.02
C LYS A 497 -17.56 -22.26 -1.83
N THR A 498 -16.67 -21.27 -1.75
CA THR A 498 -16.56 -20.38 -0.58
C THR A 498 -17.42 -19.15 -0.68
N LYS A 499 -17.85 -18.76 -1.89
CA LYS A 499 -18.49 -17.47 -2.21
C LYS A 499 -17.66 -16.25 -1.80
N THR A 500 -16.39 -16.45 -1.40
CA THR A 500 -15.45 -15.38 -1.10
C THR A 500 -14.90 -14.83 -2.41
N PRO A 501 -15.10 -13.54 -2.73
CA PRO A 501 -14.63 -13.01 -3.99
C PRO A 501 -13.10 -13.09 -4.08
N PRO A 502 -12.53 -13.58 -5.19
CA PRO A 502 -11.09 -13.64 -5.37
C PRO A 502 -10.50 -12.22 -5.48
N PRO A 503 -9.18 -12.06 -5.21
CA PRO A 503 -8.54 -10.74 -5.17
C PRO A 503 -8.78 -9.88 -6.39
N PHE A 504 -8.69 -10.47 -7.58
CA PHE A 504 -8.89 -9.74 -8.83
C PHE A 504 -10.29 -9.14 -8.95
N ARG A 505 -11.33 -9.81 -8.44
CA ARG A 505 -12.70 -9.28 -8.44
C ARG A 505 -12.85 -8.13 -7.45
N VAL A 506 -12.30 -8.28 -6.24
CA VAL A 506 -12.36 -7.23 -5.22
C VAL A 506 -11.68 -5.96 -5.71
N ILE A 507 -10.42 -6.06 -6.13
CA ILE A 507 -9.62 -4.92 -6.62
C ILE A 507 -10.29 -4.26 -7.82
N SER A 508 -10.79 -5.05 -8.78
CA SER A 508 -11.46 -4.56 -9.98
C SER A 508 -12.78 -3.87 -9.67
N ASN A 509 -13.68 -4.51 -8.91
CA ASN A 509 -14.99 -3.96 -8.59
C ASN A 509 -14.89 -2.66 -7.80
N GLU A 510 -13.93 -2.55 -6.88
CA GLU A 510 -13.71 -1.32 -6.13
C GLU A 510 -13.21 -0.16 -6.98
N ALA A 511 -12.40 -0.44 -8.00
CA ALA A 511 -11.97 0.57 -8.95
C ALA A 511 -13.15 1.14 -9.74
N PHE A 512 -14.07 0.29 -10.20
CA PHE A 512 -15.28 0.72 -10.90
C PHE A 512 -16.30 1.38 -9.96
N MET A 513 -16.43 0.88 -8.72
CA MET A 513 -17.26 1.51 -7.68
C MET A 513 -16.79 2.93 -7.38
N ALA A 514 -15.48 3.17 -7.33
CA ALA A 514 -14.93 4.51 -7.12
C ALA A 514 -15.32 5.51 -8.22
N GLU A 515 -15.54 5.05 -9.45
CA GLU A 515 -16.04 5.91 -10.54
C GLU A 515 -17.50 6.30 -10.33
N ASN A 516 -18.35 5.37 -9.92
CA ASN A 516 -19.74 5.67 -9.56
C ASN A 516 -19.82 6.65 -8.40
N VAL A 517 -18.94 6.48 -7.39
CA VAL A 517 -18.81 7.42 -6.27
C VAL A 517 -18.36 8.80 -6.74
N ALA A 518 -17.42 8.87 -7.69
CA ALA A 518 -16.99 10.14 -8.29
C ALA A 518 -18.14 10.86 -9.01
N ASP A 519 -18.99 10.13 -9.73
CA ASP A 519 -20.13 10.70 -10.45
C ASP A 519 -21.21 11.25 -9.50
N ILE A 520 -21.55 10.52 -8.44
CA ILE A 520 -22.45 11.02 -7.37
C ILE A 520 -21.82 12.22 -6.65
N HIS A 521 -20.51 12.16 -6.38
CA HIS A 521 -19.80 13.26 -5.75
C HIS A 521 -19.83 14.54 -6.61
N CYS A 522 -19.70 14.42 -7.94
CA CYS A 522 -19.89 15.54 -8.88
C CYS A 522 -21.28 16.16 -8.74
N GLN A 523 -22.33 15.34 -8.73
CA GLN A 523 -23.73 15.79 -8.63
C GLN A 523 -23.97 16.55 -7.32
N ASN A 524 -23.58 15.96 -6.19
CA ASN A 524 -23.72 16.56 -4.86
C ASN A 524 -22.96 17.90 -4.74
N MET A 525 -21.80 18.02 -5.39
CA MET A 525 -21.04 19.27 -5.36
C MET A 525 -21.67 20.35 -6.24
N ALA A 526 -22.18 20.00 -7.43
CA ALA A 526 -22.85 20.95 -8.32
C ALA A 526 -24.04 21.64 -7.63
N GLU A 527 -24.80 20.90 -6.84
CA GLU A 527 -25.91 21.41 -6.01
C GLU A 527 -25.44 22.36 -4.89
N ASN A 528 -24.16 22.28 -4.49
CA ASN A 528 -23.58 23.03 -3.38
C ASN A 528 -22.50 24.04 -3.79
N ILE A 529 -22.35 24.33 -5.08
CA ILE A 529 -21.30 25.22 -5.65
C ILE A 529 -21.21 26.56 -4.90
N GLY A 530 -22.35 27.15 -4.52
CA GLY A 530 -22.40 28.45 -3.81
C GLY A 530 -21.83 28.44 -2.38
N LYS A 531 -21.50 27.28 -1.80
CA LYS A 531 -20.83 27.18 -0.49
C LYS A 531 -19.30 27.18 -0.59
N TYR A 532 -18.75 26.95 -1.78
CA TYR A 532 -17.33 26.69 -1.98
C TYR A 532 -16.56 27.83 -2.67
N PHE A 533 -17.31 28.75 -3.30
CA PHE A 533 -16.86 29.95 -4.02
C PHE A 533 -17.47 31.19 -3.39
#